data_AF-A0A1U8KYK8-F1
#
_entry.id   AF-A0A1U8KYK8-F1
#
_cell.length_a   1.000
_cell.length_b   1.000
_cell.length_c   1.000
_cell.angle_alpha   90.00
_cell.angle_beta   90.00
_cell.angle_gamma   90.00
#
_symmetry.space_group_name_H-M   'P 1'
#
loop_
_entity.id
_entity.type
_entity.pdbx_description
1 polymer ?
#
loop_
_entity_poly.entity_id
_entity_poly.type
_entity_poly.pdbx_seq_one_letter_code
_entity_poly.pdbx_strand_id
1 'polypeptide(L)'
;MIGEVVQTMRFIFKTEMRTMMKRIVTHLGSYPNYSLDISKARWVDDLAMAEVVEKKGKMWVTMGIVRNGNTYCFIEETLFLIEIGALHVLDGNDIHLSLKELYEKLSNGKSGCYWELFEVYKHLKSLGYVVGRHGIPWSVKGQQIKSGTCSLEGSQESNEMLELEPKDENSVIELFNNMQITDVSPAFNVYLPNSKFRKSSPGDPSFVLYISRCSPSSRVEIEALEIKHGAIPFKFCHVENGRVSFFSFAKTELPILP
;
A
#
# COMPACT_ATOMS: atom_id res chain seq x y z
N MET A 1 29.85 2.28 11.36
CA MET A 1 29.09 1.39 10.46
C MET A 1 27.57 1.38 10.71
N ILE A 2 26.98 0.65 11.67
CA ILE A 2 25.49 0.61 11.81
C ILE A 2 24.89 2.00 12.16
N GLY A 3 25.56 2.75 13.04
CA GLY A 3 25.13 4.11 13.39
C GLY A 3 25.14 5.10 12.21
N GLU A 4 26.11 4.97 11.30
CA GLU A 4 26.22 5.82 10.11
C GLU A 4 25.19 5.46 9.05
N VAL A 5 24.85 4.17 8.89
CA VAL A 5 23.78 3.72 7.98
C VAL A 5 22.42 4.22 8.48
N VAL A 6 22.14 4.12 9.78
CA VAL A 6 20.90 4.64 10.38
C VAL A 6 20.83 6.17 10.29
N GLN A 7 21.96 6.87 10.47
CA GLN A 7 22.01 8.32 10.36
C GLN A 7 21.90 8.81 8.93
N THR A 8 22.46 8.06 7.97
CA THR A 8 22.31 8.30 6.52
C THR A 8 20.88 8.04 6.07
N MET A 9 20.25 6.95 6.52
CA MET A 9 18.83 6.68 6.26
C MET A 9 17.92 7.76 6.85
N ARG A 10 18.16 8.19 8.10
CA ARG A 10 17.42 9.32 8.71
C ARG A 10 17.65 10.63 7.96
N PHE A 11 18.84 10.86 7.42
CA PHE A 11 19.17 12.05 6.64
C PHE A 11 18.51 12.04 5.26
N ILE A 12 18.51 10.90 4.57
CA ILE A 12 17.80 10.67 3.31
C ILE A 12 16.31 10.88 3.54
N PHE A 13 15.71 10.21 4.51
CA PHE A 13 14.30 10.41 4.88
C PHE A 13 13.98 11.87 5.17
N LYS A 14 14.83 12.59 5.91
CA LYS A 14 14.62 14.01 6.24
C LYS A 14 14.73 14.92 5.02
N THR A 15 15.59 14.59 4.06
CA THR A 15 15.82 15.36 2.83
C THR A 15 14.70 15.11 1.81
N GLU A 16 14.26 13.86 1.69
CA GLU A 16 13.11 13.48 0.87
C GLU A 16 11.81 14.05 1.43
N MET A 17 11.60 13.97 2.76
CA MET A 17 10.48 14.63 3.43
C MET A 17 10.45 16.13 3.18
N ARG A 18 11.61 16.80 3.21
CA ARG A 18 11.69 18.25 2.97
C ARG A 18 11.41 18.61 1.51
N THR A 19 11.85 17.77 0.58
CA THR A 19 11.59 17.95 -0.86
C THR A 19 10.11 17.70 -1.18
N MET A 20 9.48 16.76 -0.49
CA MET A 20 8.06 16.46 -0.70
C MET A 20 7.11 17.45 -0.03
N MET A 21 7.46 17.95 1.16
CA MET A 21 6.75 19.09 1.80
C MET A 21 6.72 20.33 0.90
N LYS A 22 7.80 20.60 0.15
CA LYS A 22 7.82 21.70 -0.84
C LYS A 22 6.88 21.47 -2.03
N ARG A 23 6.61 20.21 -2.39
CA ARG A 23 5.74 19.84 -3.54
C ARG A 23 4.25 19.81 -3.20
N ILE A 24 3.90 19.51 -1.94
CA ILE A 24 2.50 19.56 -1.47
C ILE A 24 1.91 20.96 -1.60
N VAL A 25 2.72 22.00 -1.35
CA VAL A 25 2.31 23.41 -1.53
C VAL A 25 1.99 23.74 -3.00
N THR A 26 2.58 23.05 -3.98
CA THR A 26 2.45 23.37 -5.40
C THR A 26 1.32 22.66 -6.15
N HIS A 27 0.71 21.59 -5.60
CA HIS A 27 -0.25 20.73 -6.35
C HIS A 27 -1.72 20.82 -5.90
N LEU A 28 -2.10 21.82 -5.11
CA LEU A 28 -3.48 22.01 -4.59
C LEU A 28 -4.54 22.36 -5.66
N GLY A 29 -4.19 22.47 -6.94
CA GLY A 29 -4.97 23.19 -7.95
C GLY A 29 -5.89 22.41 -8.90
N SER A 30 -6.29 21.15 -8.63
CA SER A 30 -7.31 20.48 -9.49
C SER A 30 -7.89 19.19 -8.88
N TYR A 31 -8.48 19.26 -7.69
CA TYR A 31 -9.24 18.12 -7.16
C TYR A 31 -10.72 18.23 -7.55
N PRO A 32 -11.38 17.12 -7.98
CA PRO A 32 -12.81 17.13 -8.30
C PRO A 32 -13.62 17.59 -7.09
N ASN A 33 -14.71 18.33 -7.31
CA ASN A 33 -15.55 19.00 -6.31
C ASN A 33 -15.98 18.08 -5.13
N TYR A 34 -15.13 17.98 -4.11
CA TYR A 34 -15.53 17.56 -2.77
C TYR A 34 -16.26 18.76 -2.15
N SER A 35 -17.53 18.58 -1.77
CA SER A 35 -18.29 19.62 -1.09
C SER A 35 -17.53 20.11 0.15
N LEU A 36 -17.62 21.41 0.47
CA LEU A 36 -17.01 22.11 1.62
C LEU A 36 -17.24 21.49 3.01
N ASP A 37 -18.00 20.41 3.11
CA ASP A 37 -18.24 19.71 4.36
C ASP A 37 -17.05 18.80 4.72
N ILE A 38 -16.31 19.20 5.75
CA ILE A 38 -15.13 18.50 6.25
C ILE A 38 -15.56 17.35 7.16
N SER A 39 -15.08 16.15 6.88
CA SER A 39 -15.28 14.98 7.74
C SER A 39 -14.34 15.00 8.94
N LYS A 40 -14.62 14.19 9.97
CA LYS A 40 -13.73 14.03 11.13
C LYS A 40 -13.42 12.57 11.39
N ALA A 41 -12.17 12.30 11.78
CA ALA A 41 -11.72 10.99 12.24
C ALA A 41 -10.85 11.11 13.49
N ARG A 42 -10.75 10.03 14.25
CA ARG A 42 -9.83 9.87 15.38
C ARG A 42 -8.76 8.85 14.99
N TRP A 43 -7.50 9.19 15.19
CA TRP A 43 -6.40 8.28 14.96
C TRP A 43 -6.33 7.22 16.07
N VAL A 44 -6.21 5.96 15.67
CA VAL A 44 -6.08 4.81 16.57
C VAL A 44 -4.69 4.21 16.37
N ASP A 45 -3.77 4.50 17.29
CA ASP A 45 -2.35 4.12 17.15
C ASP A 45 -2.14 2.61 17.12
N ASP A 46 -2.91 1.83 17.89
CA ASP A 46 -2.80 0.37 17.93
C ASP A 46 -3.15 -0.29 16.57
N LEU A 47 -4.08 0.33 15.83
CA LEU A 47 -4.49 -0.15 14.51
C LEU A 47 -3.70 0.51 13.37
N ALA A 48 -2.96 1.58 13.67
CA ALA A 48 -2.35 2.48 12.69
C ALA A 48 -3.36 2.95 11.60
N MET A 49 -4.59 3.28 12.04
CA MET A 49 -5.71 3.70 11.19
C MET A 49 -6.48 4.86 11.81
N ALA A 50 -7.22 5.59 10.98
CA ALA A 50 -8.14 6.64 11.44
C ALA A 50 -9.59 6.12 11.48
N GLU A 51 -10.21 6.10 12.65
CA GLU A 51 -11.63 5.81 12.82
C GLU A 51 -12.47 7.04 12.47
N VAL A 52 -13.34 6.93 11.48
CA VAL A 52 -14.16 8.04 10.98
C VAL A 52 -15.37 8.23 11.90
N VAL A 53 -15.36 9.33 12.65
CA VAL A 53 -16.41 9.70 13.62
C VAL A 53 -17.52 10.55 12.99
N GLU A 54 -17.19 11.34 11.97
CA GLU A 54 -18.16 12.18 11.25
C GLU A 54 -17.93 12.06 9.75
N LYS A 55 -18.92 11.53 9.03
CA LYS A 55 -18.87 11.36 7.57
C LYS A 55 -19.62 12.48 6.87
N LYS A 56 -18.90 13.23 6.04
CA LYS A 56 -19.46 14.24 5.14
C LYS A 56 -19.06 13.94 3.70
N GLY A 57 -19.91 14.27 2.73
CA GLY A 57 -19.63 14.06 1.32
C GLY A 57 -19.76 12.61 0.83
N LYS A 58 -19.49 12.39 -0.46
CA LYS A 58 -19.71 11.11 -1.16
C LYS A 58 -18.47 10.21 -1.26
N MET A 59 -17.29 10.68 -0.83
CA MET A 59 -16.04 9.91 -0.86
C MET A 59 -16.12 8.62 -0.05
N TRP A 60 -16.95 8.58 0.99
CA TRP A 60 -17.16 7.40 1.83
C TRP A 60 -17.78 6.21 1.11
N VAL A 61 -18.31 6.40 -0.11
CA VAL A 61 -18.75 5.29 -0.98
C VAL A 61 -17.54 4.46 -1.43
N THR A 62 -16.39 5.08 -1.65
CA THR A 62 -15.19 4.46 -2.26
C THR A 62 -13.95 4.48 -1.37
N MET A 63 -14.04 5.07 -0.17
CA MET A 63 -12.92 5.19 0.79
C MET A 63 -13.26 4.65 2.16
N GLY A 64 -12.29 4.03 2.81
CA GLY A 64 -12.37 3.43 4.13
C GLY A 64 -13.00 2.03 4.12
N ILE A 65 -12.56 1.20 5.04
CA ILE A 65 -13.10 -0.13 5.31
C ILE A 65 -14.14 -0.08 6.42
N VAL A 66 -15.12 -0.98 6.39
CA VAL A 66 -16.15 -1.10 7.42
C VAL A 66 -15.87 -2.33 8.28
N ARG A 67 -15.73 -2.13 9.59
CA ARG A 67 -15.50 -3.17 10.60
C ARG A 67 -16.42 -2.90 11.79
N ASN A 68 -17.22 -3.89 12.18
CA ASN A 68 -18.14 -3.78 13.31
C ASN A 68 -19.06 -2.53 13.26
N GLY A 69 -19.49 -2.14 12.05
CA GLY A 69 -20.31 -0.93 11.83
C GLY A 69 -19.52 0.38 11.74
N ASN A 70 -18.29 0.41 12.25
CA ASN A 70 -17.43 1.58 12.20
C ASN A 70 -16.64 1.63 10.88
N THR A 71 -16.21 2.82 10.49
CA THR A 71 -15.41 3.02 9.27
C THR A 71 -14.01 3.44 9.65
N TYR A 72 -13.02 2.78 9.06
CA TYR A 72 -11.61 3.04 9.28
C TYR A 72 -10.95 3.40 7.96
N CYS A 73 -10.06 4.38 8.01
CA CYS A 73 -9.20 4.74 6.90
C CYS A 73 -7.78 4.29 7.18
N PHE A 74 -7.13 3.74 6.15
CA PHE A 74 -5.70 3.53 6.18
C PHE A 74 -4.96 4.89 6.14
N ILE A 75 -3.67 4.88 6.47
CA ILE A 75 -2.86 6.11 6.50
C ILE A 75 -2.82 6.81 5.15
N GLU A 76 -2.75 6.08 4.03
CA GLU A 76 -2.72 6.66 2.67
C GLU A 76 -4.05 7.34 2.32
N GLU A 77 -5.17 6.76 2.74
CA GLU A 77 -6.49 7.36 2.58
C GLU A 77 -6.63 8.63 3.43
N THR A 78 -6.13 8.55 4.67
CA THR A 78 -6.18 9.63 5.66
C THR A 78 -5.35 10.83 5.19
N LEU A 79 -4.11 10.61 4.78
CA LEU A 79 -3.22 11.64 4.24
C LEU A 79 -3.81 12.28 2.98
N PHE A 80 -4.32 11.46 2.05
CA PHE A 80 -4.97 11.98 0.85
C PHE A 80 -6.14 12.92 1.18
N LEU A 81 -7.03 12.50 2.10
CA LEU A 81 -8.20 13.31 2.47
C LEU A 81 -7.82 14.62 3.17
N ILE A 82 -6.75 14.62 3.98
CA ILE A 82 -6.28 15.84 4.65
C ILE A 82 -5.62 16.78 3.65
N GLU A 83 -4.80 16.27 2.74
CA GLU A 83 -4.13 17.08 1.72
C GLU A 83 -5.12 17.80 0.79
N ILE A 84 -6.29 17.21 0.54
CA ILE A 84 -7.37 17.84 -0.24
C ILE A 84 -8.35 18.65 0.63
N GLY A 85 -8.13 18.75 1.94
CA GLY A 85 -8.96 19.51 2.87
C GLY A 85 -10.33 18.89 3.21
N ALA A 86 -10.49 17.57 3.01
CA ALA A 86 -11.75 16.86 3.19
C ALA A 86 -11.88 16.12 4.54
N LEU A 87 -10.83 16.09 5.36
CA LEU A 87 -10.79 15.38 6.64
C LEU A 87 -9.97 16.15 7.68
N HIS A 88 -10.51 16.26 8.89
CA HIS A 88 -9.74 16.57 10.09
C HIS A 88 -9.50 15.30 10.90
N VAL A 89 -8.28 15.12 11.41
CA VAL A 89 -7.94 13.99 12.27
C VAL A 89 -7.61 14.49 13.67
N LEU A 90 -8.19 13.82 14.65
CA LEU A 90 -7.97 14.04 16.08
C LEU A 90 -7.12 12.92 16.65
N ASP A 91 -6.32 13.20 17.68
CA ASP A 91 -5.63 12.19 18.47
C ASP A 91 -6.53 11.60 19.58
N GLY A 92 -5.97 10.78 20.46
CA GLY A 92 -6.69 10.21 21.60
C GLY A 92 -7.15 11.22 22.66
N ASN A 93 -6.62 12.46 22.62
CA ASN A 93 -6.99 13.55 23.51
C ASN A 93 -7.90 14.58 22.81
N ASP A 94 -8.47 14.23 21.66
CA ASP A 94 -9.28 15.09 20.81
C ASP A 94 -8.54 16.37 20.32
N ILE A 95 -7.20 16.31 20.22
CA ILE A 95 -6.36 17.36 19.65
C ILE A 95 -6.18 17.12 18.15
N HIS A 96 -6.26 18.17 17.34
CA HIS A 96 -6.02 18.08 15.90
C HIS A 96 -4.59 17.66 15.58
N LEU A 97 -4.44 16.56 14.84
CA LEU A 97 -3.16 16.14 14.27
C LEU A 97 -2.80 17.02 13.08
N SER A 98 -1.58 17.53 13.11
CA SER A 98 -0.96 18.20 11.97
C SER A 98 -0.58 17.20 10.87
N LEU A 99 -0.46 17.69 9.64
CA LEU A 99 0.03 16.90 8.51
C LEU A 99 1.43 16.32 8.78
N LYS A 100 2.27 17.05 9.50
CA LYS A 100 3.62 16.60 9.91
C LYS A 100 3.55 15.35 10.78
N GLU A 101 2.70 15.36 11.80
CA GLU A 101 2.54 14.21 12.70
C GLU A 101 2.01 12.97 11.97
N LEU A 102 1.16 13.16 10.96
CA LEU A 102 0.70 12.04 10.13
C LEU A 102 1.77 11.50 9.18
N TYR A 103 2.67 12.33 8.65
CA TYR A 103 3.84 11.83 7.92
C TYR A 103 4.83 11.09 8.82
N GLU A 104 4.97 11.51 10.08
CA GLU A 104 5.72 10.74 11.08
C GLU A 104 5.06 9.39 11.34
N LYS A 105 3.72 9.33 11.40
CA LYS A 105 2.96 8.08 11.49
C LYS A 105 3.06 7.21 10.24
N LEU A 106 3.23 7.78 9.05
CA LEU A 106 3.54 7.01 7.84
C LEU A 106 4.94 6.39 7.91
N SER A 107 5.91 7.18 8.37
CA SER A 107 7.34 6.78 8.45
C SER A 107 7.63 5.76 9.53
N ASN A 108 6.70 5.50 10.45
CA ASN A 108 6.90 4.56 11.56
C ASN A 108 6.81 3.07 11.16
N GLY A 109 6.41 2.78 9.92
CA GLY A 109 6.32 1.42 9.36
C GLY A 109 5.15 0.56 9.88
N LYS A 110 4.41 0.99 10.90
CA LYS A 110 3.33 0.20 11.52
C LYS A 110 2.06 0.10 10.66
N SER A 111 1.87 1.06 9.76
CA SER A 111 0.65 1.18 8.94
C SER A 111 0.60 0.21 7.74
N GLY A 112 1.71 -0.48 7.44
CA GLY A 112 1.87 -1.26 6.21
C GLY A 112 1.90 -0.41 4.93
N CYS A 113 1.97 0.92 5.06
CA CYS A 113 2.14 1.85 3.94
C CYS A 113 3.52 2.50 4.04
N TYR A 114 4.19 2.61 2.92
CA TYR A 114 5.43 3.37 2.75
C TYR A 114 5.20 4.47 1.72
N TRP A 115 6.23 5.27 1.47
CA TRP A 115 6.06 6.51 0.74
C TRP A 115 5.58 6.35 -0.68
N GLU A 116 6.20 5.44 -1.42
CA GLU A 116 5.89 5.17 -2.80
C GLU A 116 4.48 4.57 -2.94
N LEU A 117 4.02 3.76 -1.97
CA LEU A 117 2.62 3.32 -1.89
C LEU A 117 1.67 4.51 -1.79
N PHE A 118 2.00 5.49 -0.94
CA PHE A 118 1.18 6.68 -0.77
C PHE A 118 1.16 7.55 -2.04
N GLU A 119 2.31 7.76 -2.70
CA GLU A 119 2.37 8.52 -3.96
C GLU A 119 1.53 7.86 -5.07
N VAL A 120 1.61 6.53 -5.18
CA VAL A 120 0.80 5.73 -6.11
C VAL A 120 -0.69 5.86 -5.79
N TYR A 121 -1.05 5.68 -4.52
CA TYR A 121 -2.44 5.80 -4.05
C TYR A 121 -2.99 7.19 -4.39
N LYS A 122 -2.26 8.25 -4.04
CA LYS A 122 -2.62 9.65 -4.31
C LYS A 122 -2.81 9.90 -5.80
N HIS A 123 -1.90 9.39 -6.64
CA HIS A 123 -1.98 9.54 -8.10
C HIS A 123 -3.23 8.84 -8.68
N LEU A 124 -3.51 7.60 -8.27
CA LEU A 124 -4.71 6.90 -8.73
C LEU A 124 -6.00 7.57 -8.25
N LYS A 125 -6.02 8.05 -6.99
CA LYS A 125 -7.17 8.74 -6.42
C LYS A 125 -7.45 10.08 -7.09
N SER A 126 -6.43 10.85 -7.47
CA SER A 126 -6.62 12.12 -8.17
C SER A 126 -7.21 11.94 -9.57
N LEU A 127 -6.96 10.79 -10.21
CA LEU A 127 -7.59 10.37 -11.47
C LEU A 127 -9.01 9.80 -11.31
N GLY A 128 -9.51 9.71 -10.07
CA GLY A 128 -10.88 9.26 -9.77
C GLY A 128 -11.05 7.75 -9.63
N TYR A 129 -9.97 6.97 -9.69
CA TYR A 129 -10.06 5.52 -9.47
C TYR A 129 -10.53 5.21 -8.04
N VAL A 130 -11.14 4.03 -7.91
CA VAL A 130 -11.36 3.41 -6.60
C VAL A 130 -10.19 2.47 -6.34
N VAL A 131 -9.54 2.63 -5.19
CA VAL A 131 -8.30 1.94 -4.86
C VAL A 131 -8.48 1.32 -3.49
N GLY A 132 -8.32 0.00 -3.40
CA GLY A 132 -8.34 -0.74 -2.13
C GLY A 132 -7.08 -1.57 -1.97
N ARG A 133 -6.60 -1.75 -0.74
CA ARG A 133 -5.47 -2.66 -0.46
C ARG A 133 -5.80 -4.07 -0.92
N HIS A 134 -4.88 -4.70 -1.64
CA HIS A 134 -5.07 -6.08 -2.08
C HIS A 134 -5.19 -7.02 -0.86
N GLY A 135 -6.03 -8.04 -0.96
CA GLY A 135 -6.26 -9.00 0.12
C GLY A 135 -7.08 -8.48 1.30
N ILE A 136 -7.41 -7.18 1.34
CA ILE A 136 -8.22 -6.59 2.41
C ILE A 136 -9.66 -6.37 1.93
N PRO A 137 -10.66 -7.05 2.52
CA PRO A 137 -12.05 -6.84 2.14
C PRO A 137 -12.56 -5.48 2.60
N TRP A 138 -13.37 -4.79 1.79
CA TRP A 138 -13.93 -3.49 2.16
C TRP A 138 -14.89 -3.55 3.35
N SER A 139 -15.65 -4.64 3.49
CA SER A 139 -16.54 -4.87 4.62
C SER A 139 -16.55 -6.33 5.00
N VAL A 140 -16.50 -6.63 6.29
CA VAL A 140 -16.75 -7.99 6.80
C VAL A 140 -18.17 -7.96 7.36
N LYS A 141 -19.11 -8.71 6.76
CA LYS A 141 -20.41 -8.96 7.42
C LYS A 141 -20.13 -9.92 8.59
N GLY A 142 -20.74 -9.65 9.75
CA GLY A 142 -20.54 -10.43 10.97
C GLY A 142 -20.75 -11.92 10.74
N GLN A 143 -19.64 -12.63 10.57
CA GLN A 143 -19.59 -14.08 10.57
C GLN A 143 -18.65 -14.42 11.72
N GLN A 144 -19.22 -15.08 12.73
CA GLN A 144 -18.55 -15.48 13.97
C GLN A 144 -17.15 -16.02 13.66
N ILE A 145 -16.12 -15.39 14.23
CA ILE A 145 -14.76 -15.91 14.21
C ILE A 145 -14.80 -17.17 15.08
N LYS A 146 -14.95 -18.34 14.48
CA LYS A 146 -14.42 -19.57 15.09
C LYS A 146 -12.92 -19.47 14.98
N SER A 147 -12.26 -19.13 16.08
CA SER A 147 -10.80 -19.25 16.21
C SER A 147 -10.39 -20.68 15.89
N GLY A 148 -9.97 -20.91 14.65
CA GLY A 148 -9.31 -22.12 14.21
C GLY A 148 -7.85 -21.76 13.94
N THR A 149 -7.02 -22.00 14.95
CA THR A 149 -5.57 -22.07 14.81
C THR A 149 -5.26 -23.15 13.77
N CYS A 150 -4.71 -22.78 12.61
CA CYS A 150 -4.11 -23.76 11.70
C CYS A 150 -2.64 -23.90 12.06
N SER A 151 -2.38 -24.58 13.17
CA SER A 151 -1.12 -25.25 13.42
C SER A 151 -1.02 -26.40 12.44
N LEU A 152 -0.01 -26.38 11.57
CA LEU A 152 0.44 -27.55 10.82
C LEU A 152 1.44 -28.30 11.73
N GLU A 153 0.95 -29.31 12.45
CA GLU A 153 1.75 -30.48 12.84
C GLU A 153 1.29 -31.60 11.90
N GLY A 154 2.13 -32.33 11.16
CA GLY A 154 3.47 -32.78 11.51
C GLY A 154 3.37 -34.28 11.77
N SER A 155 3.69 -35.10 10.77
CA SER A 155 3.95 -36.53 10.95
C SER A 155 5.45 -36.78 10.78
N GLN A 156 6.12 -37.02 11.92
CA GLN A 156 7.28 -37.88 12.25
C GLN A 156 8.39 -38.09 11.20
N GLU A 157 9.70 -38.21 11.45
CA GLU A 157 10.71 -38.25 12.54
C GLU A 157 12.05 -38.12 11.74
N SER A 158 13.20 -37.59 12.17
CA SER A 158 14.07 -37.95 13.30
C SER A 158 15.32 -37.04 13.28
N ASN A 159 15.76 -36.61 14.48
CA ASN A 159 17.13 -36.60 15.01
C ASN A 159 18.33 -36.30 14.07
N GLU A 160 19.03 -35.18 14.28
CA GLU A 160 20.43 -35.14 14.76
C GLU A 160 21.02 -33.72 14.77
N MET A 161 21.80 -33.47 15.81
CA MET A 161 22.48 -32.23 16.21
C MET A 161 23.93 -32.30 15.78
N LEU A 162 24.49 -31.27 15.12
CA LEU A 162 25.92 -30.93 15.21
C LEU A 162 26.15 -29.44 14.84
N GLU A 163 26.79 -28.72 15.76
CA GLU A 163 27.44 -27.41 15.54
C GLU A 163 28.60 -27.53 14.54
N LEU A 164 28.85 -26.48 13.74
CA LEU A 164 30.17 -26.11 13.20
C LEU A 164 30.10 -24.71 12.57
N GLU A 165 30.67 -23.72 13.25
CA GLU A 165 31.04 -22.38 12.76
C GLU A 165 32.35 -22.43 11.93
N PRO A 166 32.87 -21.34 11.33
CA PRO A 166 32.38 -20.62 10.15
C PRO A 166 33.49 -20.48 9.08
N LYS A 167 33.19 -20.38 7.78
CA LYS A 167 34.16 -19.85 6.79
C LYS A 167 33.51 -19.02 5.69
N ASP A 168 34.07 -17.82 5.59
CA ASP A 168 33.72 -16.70 4.74
C ASP A 168 33.84 -16.94 3.23
N GLU A 169 33.25 -15.96 2.52
CA GLU A 169 33.39 -15.59 1.11
C GLU A 169 32.26 -15.96 0.13
N ASN A 170 31.18 -16.60 0.60
CA ASN A 170 29.92 -16.68 -0.18
C ASN A 170 28.75 -15.88 0.40
N SER A 171 28.93 -15.21 1.55
CA SER A 171 27.84 -14.50 2.24
C SER A 171 27.27 -13.33 1.42
N VAL A 172 28.09 -12.61 0.64
CA VAL A 172 27.61 -11.47 -0.14
C VAL A 172 26.84 -11.92 -1.39
N ILE A 173 27.30 -12.97 -2.06
CA ILE A 173 26.62 -13.56 -3.23
C ILE A 173 25.35 -14.29 -2.79
N GLU A 174 25.35 -14.98 -1.65
CA GLU A 174 24.11 -15.48 -1.02
C GLU A 174 23.20 -14.36 -0.53
N LEU A 175 23.72 -13.24 0.00
CA LEU A 175 22.87 -12.08 0.33
C LEU A 175 22.24 -11.45 -0.92
N PHE A 176 22.94 -11.42 -2.06
CA PHE A 176 22.40 -10.92 -3.33
C PHE A 176 21.48 -11.94 -4.02
N ASN A 177 21.74 -13.24 -3.89
CA ASN A 177 20.83 -14.31 -4.32
C ASN A 177 19.61 -14.46 -3.38
N ASN A 178 19.72 -14.04 -2.12
CA ASN A 178 18.60 -13.94 -1.17
C ASN A 178 17.89 -12.58 -1.29
N MET A 179 18.53 -11.60 -1.93
CA MET A 179 17.87 -10.43 -2.53
C MET A 179 17.25 -10.79 -3.90
N GLN A 180 16.87 -12.05 -4.09
CA GLN A 180 15.88 -12.39 -5.09
C GLN A 180 14.60 -11.63 -4.77
N ILE A 181 14.09 -10.90 -5.77
CA ILE A 181 12.82 -10.15 -5.82
C ILE A 181 11.66 -11.16 -5.73
N THR A 182 11.59 -11.92 -4.66
CA THR A 182 10.61 -12.99 -4.46
C THR A 182 9.37 -12.50 -3.70
N ASP A 183 9.25 -11.18 -3.51
CA ASP A 183 8.16 -10.58 -2.75
C ASP A 183 7.46 -9.45 -3.52
N VAL A 184 7.13 -9.71 -4.79
CA VAL A 184 6.16 -8.87 -5.52
C VAL A 184 4.78 -9.21 -4.97
N SER A 185 4.47 -8.71 -3.77
CA SER A 185 3.13 -8.78 -3.21
C SER A 185 2.27 -7.67 -3.85
N PRO A 186 1.04 -8.00 -4.26
CA PRO A 186 0.15 -7.00 -4.85
C PRO A 186 -0.19 -5.93 -3.81
N ALA A 187 -0.08 -4.67 -4.22
CA ALA A 187 -0.35 -3.53 -3.37
C ALA A 187 -1.85 -3.18 -3.33
N PHE A 188 -2.44 -3.00 -4.52
CA PHE A 188 -3.79 -2.48 -4.65
C PHE A 188 -4.64 -3.25 -5.67
N ASN A 189 -5.93 -3.35 -5.37
CA ASN A 189 -6.98 -3.62 -6.33
C ASN A 189 -7.52 -2.27 -6.82
N VAL A 190 -7.47 -2.04 -8.13
CA VAL A 190 -7.85 -0.77 -8.75
C VAL A 190 -9.10 -0.96 -9.61
N TYR A 191 -10.11 -0.13 -9.39
CA TYR A 191 -11.37 -0.15 -10.12
C TYR A 191 -11.60 1.18 -10.82
N LEU A 192 -12.20 1.13 -12.01
CA LEU A 192 -12.59 2.33 -12.75
C LEU A 192 -13.46 3.28 -11.92
N PRO A 193 -13.41 4.60 -12.21
CA PRO A 193 -14.34 5.56 -11.64
C PRO A 193 -15.79 5.13 -11.91
N ASN A 194 -16.49 4.67 -10.87
CA ASN A 194 -17.83 4.12 -11.00
C ASN A 194 -18.74 4.65 -9.89
N SER A 195 -19.76 5.42 -10.28
CA SER A 195 -20.76 5.98 -9.36
C SER A 195 -21.63 4.91 -8.68
N LYS A 196 -21.67 3.69 -9.22
CA LYS A 196 -22.41 2.55 -8.68
C LYS A 196 -21.54 1.58 -7.87
N PHE A 197 -20.28 1.94 -7.58
CA PHE A 197 -19.40 1.11 -6.76
C PHE A 197 -20.03 0.80 -5.39
N ARG A 198 -19.92 -0.46 -4.96
CA ARG A 198 -20.43 -0.91 -3.65
C ARG A 198 -19.33 -1.67 -2.92
N LYS A 199 -18.94 -1.20 -1.73
CA LYS A 199 -17.98 -1.88 -0.86
C LYS A 199 -18.34 -3.34 -0.54
N SER A 200 -19.62 -3.62 -0.37
CA SER A 200 -20.11 -4.98 -0.07
C SER A 200 -20.02 -5.94 -1.26
N SER A 201 -19.87 -5.41 -2.47
CA SER A 201 -19.79 -6.17 -3.72
C SER A 201 -19.01 -5.33 -4.75
N PRO A 202 -17.68 -5.22 -4.58
CA PRO A 202 -16.87 -4.33 -5.41
C PRO A 202 -16.76 -4.82 -6.86
N GLY A 203 -17.08 -6.09 -7.12
CA GLY A 203 -16.82 -6.76 -8.38
C GLY A 203 -15.33 -7.06 -8.57
N ASP A 204 -14.95 -7.43 -9.80
CA ASP A 204 -13.56 -7.64 -10.15
C ASP A 204 -12.84 -6.31 -10.36
N PRO A 205 -11.58 -6.18 -9.89
CA PRO A 205 -10.77 -5.01 -10.18
C PRO A 205 -10.48 -4.91 -11.67
N SER A 206 -10.36 -3.68 -12.15
CA SER A 206 -9.93 -3.39 -13.52
C SER A 206 -8.48 -3.77 -13.74
N PHE A 207 -7.64 -3.65 -12.69
CA PHE A 207 -6.34 -4.29 -12.63
C PHE A 207 -5.85 -4.44 -11.18
N VAL A 208 -4.95 -5.39 -10.95
CA VAL A 208 -4.16 -5.51 -9.71
C VAL A 208 -2.83 -4.78 -9.90
N LEU A 209 -2.43 -3.97 -8.92
CA LEU A 209 -1.22 -3.18 -8.99
C LEU A 209 -0.11 -3.75 -8.11
N TYR A 210 1.07 -3.89 -8.70
CA TYR A 210 2.32 -4.27 -8.07
C TYR A 210 3.27 -3.07 -8.00
N ILE A 211 4.08 -2.97 -6.95
CA ILE A 211 5.09 -1.90 -6.84
C ILE A 211 6.48 -2.48 -7.03
N SER A 212 7.18 -1.98 -8.06
CA SER A 212 8.56 -2.31 -8.38
C SER A 212 9.51 -1.35 -7.68
N ARG A 213 10.32 -1.85 -6.75
CA ARG A 213 11.17 -1.01 -5.87
C ARG A 213 12.62 -0.88 -6.31
N CYS A 214 13.24 -1.91 -6.88
CA CYS A 214 14.68 -1.86 -7.19
C CYS A 214 15.06 -2.51 -8.52
N SER A 215 14.26 -3.42 -9.04
CA SER A 215 14.60 -4.15 -10.26
C SER A 215 13.34 -4.62 -10.97
N PRO A 216 13.33 -4.58 -12.32
CA PRO A 216 12.23 -5.14 -13.09
C PRO A 216 12.10 -6.63 -12.76
N SER A 217 10.87 -7.08 -12.50
CA SER A 217 10.57 -8.49 -12.25
C SER A 217 11.12 -9.36 -13.37
N SER A 218 11.67 -10.52 -13.03
CA SER A 218 12.20 -11.43 -14.03
C SER A 218 11.07 -11.92 -14.95
N ARG A 219 11.41 -12.32 -16.18
CA ARG A 219 10.41 -12.86 -17.11
C ARG A 219 9.65 -14.05 -16.51
N VAL A 220 10.36 -14.92 -15.79
CA VAL A 220 9.77 -16.10 -15.13
C VAL A 220 8.79 -15.69 -14.04
N GLU A 221 9.09 -14.66 -13.26
CA GLU A 221 8.14 -14.11 -12.27
C GLU A 221 6.89 -13.52 -12.92
N ILE A 222 7.06 -12.79 -14.02
CA ILE A 222 5.93 -12.19 -14.75
C ILE A 222 5.04 -13.30 -15.32
N GLU A 223 5.61 -14.33 -15.97
CA GLU A 223 4.87 -15.47 -16.49
C GLU A 223 4.17 -16.27 -15.36
N ALA A 224 4.82 -16.44 -14.21
CA ALA A 224 4.20 -17.08 -13.04
C ALA A 224 3.03 -16.25 -12.48
N LEU A 225 3.14 -14.92 -12.48
CA LEU A 225 2.06 -14.01 -12.08
C LEU A 225 0.89 -14.03 -13.07
N GLU A 226 1.16 -14.11 -14.38
CA GLU A 226 0.13 -14.28 -15.41
C GLU A 226 -0.69 -15.57 -15.19
N ILE A 227 -0.02 -16.68 -14.88
CA ILE A 227 -0.69 -17.95 -14.57
C ILE A 227 -1.53 -17.83 -13.28
N LYS A 228 -1.05 -17.09 -12.28
CA LYS A 228 -1.70 -16.95 -10.97
C LYS A 228 -2.94 -16.05 -10.98
N HIS A 229 -2.94 -14.94 -11.73
CA HIS A 229 -4.04 -13.95 -11.70
C HIS A 229 -5.23 -14.28 -12.59
N GLY A 230 -5.12 -15.30 -13.44
CA GLY A 230 -6.18 -15.69 -14.36
C GLY A 230 -6.55 -14.56 -15.32
N ALA A 231 -7.82 -14.19 -15.38
CA ALA A 231 -8.33 -13.19 -16.34
C ALA A 231 -8.15 -11.72 -15.91
N ILE A 232 -7.75 -11.46 -14.65
CA ILE A 232 -7.64 -10.09 -14.13
C ILE A 232 -6.29 -9.50 -14.57
N PRO A 233 -6.27 -8.37 -15.30
CA PRO A 233 -5.02 -7.73 -15.67
C PRO A 233 -4.22 -7.28 -14.44
N PHE A 234 -2.90 -7.35 -14.50
CA PHE A 234 -2.04 -6.72 -13.51
C PHE A 234 -1.10 -5.70 -14.15
N LYS A 235 -0.68 -4.73 -13.35
CA LYS A 235 0.24 -3.66 -13.75
C LYS A 235 1.35 -3.53 -12.71
N PHE A 236 2.52 -3.12 -13.18
CA PHE A 236 3.61 -2.72 -12.33
C PHE A 236 3.67 -1.21 -12.24
N CYS A 237 4.01 -0.72 -11.07
CA CYS A 237 4.20 0.69 -10.79
C CYS A 237 5.64 0.91 -10.33
N HIS A 238 6.28 1.91 -10.91
CA HIS A 238 7.55 2.42 -10.41
C HIS A 238 7.37 3.88 -10.00
N VAL A 239 8.02 4.25 -8.91
CA VAL A 239 7.99 5.61 -8.38
C VAL A 239 9.43 6.11 -8.34
N GLU A 240 9.72 7.11 -9.16
CA GLU A 240 11.05 7.72 -9.23
C GLU A 240 10.91 9.23 -9.09
N ASN A 241 11.56 9.82 -8.10
CA ASN A 241 11.58 11.26 -7.87
C ASN A 241 10.17 11.89 -7.82
N GLY A 242 9.19 11.16 -7.25
CA GLY A 242 7.77 11.54 -7.15
C GLY A 242 6.98 11.45 -8.46
N ARG A 243 7.54 10.83 -9.50
CA ARG A 243 6.81 10.50 -10.73
C ARG A 243 6.35 9.06 -10.65
N VAL A 244 5.04 8.87 -10.81
CA VAL A 244 4.40 7.55 -10.83
C VAL A 244 4.31 7.08 -12.27
N SER A 245 4.93 5.94 -12.57
CA SER A 245 4.91 5.33 -13.91
C SER A 245 4.30 3.93 -13.84
N PHE A 246 3.37 3.65 -14.76
CA PHE A 246 2.67 2.37 -14.85
C PHE A 246 3.13 1.59 -16.09
N PHE A 247 3.40 0.30 -15.92
CA PHE A 247 3.84 -0.60 -16.98
C PHE A 247 3.01 -1.87 -16.97
N SER A 248 2.84 -2.48 -18.14
CA SER A 248 2.27 -3.81 -18.32
C SER A 248 3.08 -4.55 -19.35
N PHE A 249 3.23 -5.85 -19.16
CA PHE A 249 3.89 -6.72 -20.11
C PHE A 249 2.82 -7.43 -20.94
N ALA A 250 3.10 -7.57 -22.23
CA ALA A 250 2.25 -8.31 -23.15
C ALA A 250 3.15 -9.20 -23.99
N LYS A 251 2.82 -10.48 -24.06
CA LYS A 251 3.48 -11.42 -24.96
C LYS A 251 2.98 -11.13 -26.38
N THR A 252 3.91 -10.82 -27.29
CA THR A 252 3.63 -10.61 -28.71
C THR A 252 4.48 -11.57 -29.52
N GLU A 253 3.85 -12.35 -30.40
CA GLU A 253 4.55 -13.18 -31.38
C GLU A 253 4.85 -12.36 -32.63
N LEU A 254 6.12 -12.26 -32.99
CA LEU A 254 6.54 -11.54 -34.19
C LEU A 254 6.44 -12.46 -35.41
N PRO A 255 5.89 -11.99 -36.54
CA PRO A 255 5.85 -12.79 -37.75
C PRO A 255 7.28 -13.06 -38.24
N ILE A 256 7.59 -14.32 -38.51
CA ILE A 256 8.85 -14.70 -39.16
C ILE A 256 8.66 -14.36 -40.64
N LEU A 257 9.42 -13.37 -41.14
CA LEU A 257 9.42 -13.04 -42.56
C LEU A 257 10.11 -14.16 -43.36
N PRO A 258 9.59 -14.50 -44.57
CA PRO A 258 10.14 -15.53 -45.43
C PRO A 258 11.53 -15.19 -45.99
#